data_AF-A0A949JQG2-F1
#
_entry.id   AF-A0A949JQG2-F1
#
_cell.length_a   1.000
_cell.length_b   1.000
_cell.length_c   1.000
_cell.angle_alpha   90.00
_cell.angle_beta   90.00
_cell.angle_gamma   90.00
#
_symmetry.space_group_name_H-M   'P 1'
#
loop_
_entity.id
_entity.type
_entity.pdbx_description
1 polymer ?
#
loop_
_entity_poly.entity_id
_entity_poly.type
_entity_poly.pdbx_seq_one_letter_code
_entity_poly.pdbx_strand_id
1 'polypeptide(L)' 'MFSVRQKREISEAVQKTLRDTNHPELPDSEIQFRLSVAGEESWSWADIRNNGAVQDPSVNPHNESADKQ' A
#
# COMPACT_ATOMS: atom_id res chain seq x y z
N MET A 1 10.55 -5.47 -5.05
CA MET A 1 9.37 -5.38 -4.15
C MET A 1 9.33 -4.00 -3.52
N PHE A 2 8.16 -3.49 -3.14
CA PHE A 2 8.03 -2.14 -2.58
C PHE A 2 8.60 -2.01 -1.15
N SER A 3 9.32 -0.91 -0.89
CA SER A 3 9.77 -0.49 0.44
C SER A 3 8.60 -0.01 1.32
N VAL A 4 8.82 0.15 2.63
CA VAL A 4 7.77 0.70 3.53
C VAL A 4 7.33 2.10 3.06
N ARG A 5 8.29 2.93 2.63
CA ARG A 5 8.00 4.26 2.09
C ARG A 5 7.12 4.18 0.84
N GLN A 6 7.49 3.35 -0.13
CA GLN A 6 6.70 3.18 -1.37
C GLN A 6 5.29 2.67 -1.08
N LYS A 7 5.13 1.73 -0.14
CA LYS A 7 3.80 1.24 0.27
C LYS A 7 2.93 2.35 0.88
N ARG A 8 3.52 3.24 1.68
CA ARG A 8 2.82 4.39 2.26
C ARG A 8 2.41 5.40 1.20
N GLU A 9 3.31 5.74 0.28
CA GLU A 9 3.02 6.67 -0.83
C GLU A 9 1.90 6.12 -1.73
N ILE A 10 1.92 4.83 -2.04
CA ILE A 10 0.85 4.15 -2.80
C ILE A 10 -0.46 4.20 -2.02
N SER A 11 -0.44 3.92 -0.72
CA SER A 11 -1.62 3.94 0.13
C SER A 11 -2.29 5.32 0.17
N GLU A 12 -1.49 6.38 0.33
CA GLU A 12 -1.96 7.77 0.32
C GLU A 12 -2.54 8.17 -1.04
N ALA A 13 -1.92 7.75 -2.15
CA ALA A 13 -2.41 8.00 -3.50
C ALA A 13 -3.75 7.28 -3.77
N VAL A 14 -3.90 6.04 -3.30
CA VAL A 14 -5.15 5.27 -3.43
C VAL A 14 -6.27 5.91 -2.60
N GLN A 15 -6.00 6.30 -1.35
CA GLN A 15 -6.95 7.05 -0.51
C GLN A 15 -7.47 8.28 -1.25
N LYS A 16 -6.55 9.10 -1.77
CA LYS A 16 -6.89 10.33 -2.49
C LYS A 16 -7.76 10.02 -3.72
N THR A 17 -7.36 9.04 -4.52
CA THR A 17 -8.09 8.67 -5.74
C THR A 17 -9.52 8.23 -5.42
N LEU A 18 -9.71 7.43 -4.37
CA LEU A 18 -11.03 7.01 -3.93
C LEU A 18 -11.84 8.21 -3.42
N ARG A 19 -11.25 9.10 -2.62
CA ARG A 19 -11.93 10.31 -2.13
C ARG A 19 -12.35 11.27 -3.24
N ASP A 20 -11.51 11.43 -4.27
CA ASP A 20 -11.80 12.30 -5.41
C ASP A 20 -13.04 11.85 -6.21
N THR A 21 -13.47 10.58 -6.08
CA THR A 21 -14.73 10.11 -6.68
C THR A 21 -15.97 10.74 -6.04
N ASN A 22 -15.86 11.31 -4.83
CA ASN A 22 -16.97 11.80 -4.02
C ASN A 22 -18.12 10.78 -3.90
N HIS A 23 -17.79 9.48 -3.89
CA HIS A 23 -18.79 8.42 -3.82
C HIS A 23 -19.46 8.42 -2.43
N PRO A 24 -20.81 8.49 -2.36
CA PRO A 24 -21.53 8.71 -1.10
C PRO A 24 -21.43 7.56 -0.10
N GLU A 25 -21.01 6.37 -0.55
CA GLU A 25 -20.82 5.21 0.33
C GLU A 25 -19.40 5.12 0.91
N LEU A 26 -18.50 6.03 0.54
CA LEU A 26 -17.17 6.07 1.14
C LEU A 26 -17.24 6.60 2.57
N PRO A 27 -16.50 5.98 3.51
CA PRO A 27 -16.48 6.44 4.89
C PRO A 27 -15.79 7.81 5.00
N ASP A 28 -16.20 8.60 5.99
CA ASP A 28 -15.50 9.83 6.37
C ASP A 28 -14.13 9.55 7.02
N SER A 29 -13.92 8.33 7.52
CA SER A 29 -12.66 7.85 8.09
C SER A 29 -11.71 7.24 7.05
N GLU A 30 -10.55 6.73 7.48
CA GLU A 30 -9.57 6.09 6.57
C GLU A 30 -10.24 4.96 5.76
N ILE A 31 -10.12 5.03 4.43
CA ILE A 31 -10.70 4.01 3.55
C ILE A 31 -9.92 2.71 3.69
N GLN A 32 -10.60 1.62 3.99
CA GLN A 32 -9.97 0.30 4.03
C GLN A 32 -9.93 -0.31 2.63
N PHE A 33 -8.75 -0.77 2.22
CA PHE A 33 -8.56 -1.46 0.95
C PHE A 33 -7.41 -2.46 1.03
N ARG A 34 -7.43 -3.41 0.10
CA ARG A 34 -6.32 -4.33 -0.18
C ARG A 34 -6.01 -4.26 -1.67
N LEU A 35 -4.80 -3.84 -2.00
CA LEU A 35 -4.27 -3.80 -3.35
C LEU A 35 -3.26 -4.93 -3.49
N SER A 36 -3.57 -5.91 -4.34
CA SER A 36 -2.64 -6.98 -4.69
C SER A 36 -2.00 -6.66 -6.03
N VAL A 37 -0.68 -6.49 -6.03
CA VAL A 37 0.14 -6.23 -7.22
C VAL A 37 0.84 -7.54 -7.60
N ALA A 38 0.44 -8.13 -8.72
CA ALA A 38 1.16 -9.24 -9.32
C ALA A 38 2.44 -8.72 -9.99
N GLY A 39 3.56 -9.39 -9.73
CA GLY A 39 4.81 -9.18 -10.42
C GLY A 39 4.88 -9.99 -11.72
N GLU A 40 5.97 -9.77 -12.46
CA GLU A 40 6.24 -10.43 -13.74
C GLU A 40 6.36 -11.96 -13.57
N GLU A 41 6.93 -12.40 -12.46
CA GLU A 41 7.04 -13.81 -12.12
C GLU A 41 5.93 -14.25 -11.16
N SER A 42 5.49 -15.51 -11.28
CA SER A 42 4.37 -16.07 -10.51
C SER A 42 4.57 -16.05 -8.99
N TRP A 43 5.82 -15.97 -8.54
CA TRP A 43 6.20 -15.90 -7.12
C TRP A 43 6.43 -14.46 -6.64
N SER A 44 6.43 -13.49 -7.54
CA SER A 44 6.62 -12.08 -7.23
C SER A 44 5.25 -11.43 -7.08
N TRP A 45 4.86 -11.05 -5.87
CA TRP A 45 3.64 -10.29 -5.63
C TRP A 45 3.80 -9.39 -4.41
N ALA A 46 2.99 -8.34 -4.33
CA ALA A 46 2.94 -7.45 -3.18
C ALA A 46 1.50 -7.12 -2.80
N ASP A 47 1.14 -7.34 -1.53
CA ASP A 47 -0.07 -6.80 -0.95
C ASP A 47 0.22 -5.45 -0.29
N ILE A 48 -0.58 -4.45 -0.64
CA ILE A 48 -0.56 -3.10 -0.07
C ILE A 48 -1.92 -2.85 0.60
N ARG A 49 -1.93 -2.30 1.80
CA ARG A 49 -3.12 -1.98 2.58
C ARG A 49 -3.10 -0.52 3.00
N ASN A 50 -4.23 -0.01 3.49
CA ASN A 50 -4.30 1.32 4.10
C ASN A 50 -3.32 1.46 5.28
N ASN A 51 -2.90 2.68 5.60
CA ASN A 51 -1.82 2.93 6.57
C ASN A 51 -2.21 2.48 7.99
N GLY A 52 -3.50 2.61 8.37
CA GLY A 52 -4.02 2.10 9.64
C GLY A 52 -4.05 0.57 9.76
N ALA A 53 -3.82 -0.18 8.68
CA ALA A 53 -3.70 -1.65 8.71
C ALA A 53 -2.28 -2.15 9.02
N VAL A 54 -1.29 -1.27 9.09
CA VAL A 54 0.09 -1.61 9.50
C VAL A 54 0.21 -1.48 11.02
N GLN A 55 -0.18 -2.51 11.77
CA GLN A 55 -0.01 -2.55 13.23
C GLN A 55 1.41 -2.95 13.65
N ASP A 56 2.14 -3.65 12.77
CA ASP A 56 3.53 -4.04 12.96
C ASP A 56 4.23 -3.85 11.61
N PRO A 57 5.09 -2.83 11.45
CA PRO A 57 5.92 -2.69 10.26
C PRO A 57 7.05 -3.71 10.39
N SER A 58 6.75 -4.99 10.19
CA SER A 58 7.77 -6.03 10.14
C SER A 58 8.64 -5.74 8.93
N VAL A 59 9.76 -5.07 9.19
CA VAL A 59 10.77 -4.68 8.23
C VAL A 59 11.30 -5.95 7.58
N ASN A 60 11.05 -6.12 6.28
CA ASN A 60 11.77 -7.11 5.49
C ASN A 60 13.15 -6.49 5.13
N PRO A 61 14.26 -6.97 5.72
CA PRO A 61 15.58 -6.36 5.54
C PRO A 61 16.02 -6.33 4.07
N HIS A 62 15.55 -7.30 3.27
CA HIS A 62 15.89 -7.40 1.85
C HIS A 62 15.21 -6.30 1.01
N ASN A 63 13.98 -5.90 1.35
CA ASN A 63 13.26 -4.84 0.64
C ASN A 63 13.80 -3.45 0.98
N GLU A 64 14.15 -3.21 2.26
CA GLU A 64 14.71 -1.93 2.71
C GLU A 64 16.13 -1.69 2.18
N SER A 65 16.88 -2.76 1.92
CA SER A 65 18.22 -2.66 1.30
C SER A 65 18.14 -2.29 -0.19
N ALA A 66 17.02 -2.56 -0.87
CA ALA A 66 16.78 -2.19 -2.26
C ALA A 66 16.29 -0.74 -2.44
N ASP A 67 15.81 -0.09 -1.37
CA ASP A 67 15.39 1.33 -1.36
C ASP A 67 16.57 2.30 -1.28
N LYS A 68 17.71 1.86 -0.72
CA LYS A 68 18.91 2.69 -0.50
C LYS A 68 19.88 2.77 -1.68
N GLN A 69 19.48 2.33 -2.88
CA GLN A 69 20.28 2.46 -4.11
C GLN A 69 19.75 3.56 -5.02
#